data_AF-A0A450T1C6-F1
#
_entry.id   AF-A0A450T1C6-F1
#
_cell.length_a   1.000
_cell.length_b   1.000
_cell.length_c   1.000
_cell.angle_alpha   90.00
_cell.angle_beta   90.00
_cell.angle_gamma   90.00
#
_symmetry.space_group_name_H-M   'P 1'
#
loop_
_entity.id
_entity.type
_entity.pdbx_description
1 polymer ?
#
loop_
_entity_poly.entity_id
_entity_poly.type
_entity_poly.pdbx_seq_one_letter_code
_entity_poly.pdbx_strand_id
1 'polypeptide(L)'
;MKRTTSFSTESSIREVRILTGNCLEVLPLLEPESIQCCVTSPPYWGLRDYDRASQVGAEESPEQYVENLVSIFREVRRVLCKEGEGTL
;
A
#
# COMPACT_ATOMS: atom_id res chain seq x y z
N MET A 1 -7.14 15.74 -49.72
CA MET A 1 -6.16 15.44 -48.65
C MET A 1 -6.73 15.91 -47.31
N LYS A 2 -7.28 15.00 -46.49
CA LYS A 2 -7.63 15.23 -45.08
C LYS A 2 -7.32 13.90 -44.36
N ARG A 3 -6.22 13.84 -43.60
CA ARG A 3 -5.88 12.67 -42.79
C ARG A 3 -6.68 12.79 -41.49
N THR A 4 -7.72 11.99 -41.38
CA THR A 4 -8.47 11.83 -40.13
C THR A 4 -7.65 10.89 -39.25
N THR A 5 -6.86 11.45 -38.35
CA THR A 5 -6.23 10.68 -37.26
C THR A 5 -7.28 10.38 -36.21
N SER A 6 -7.78 9.14 -36.20
CA SER A 6 -8.51 8.58 -35.07
C SER A 6 -7.55 8.37 -33.90
N PHE A 7 -7.76 9.08 -32.79
CA PHE A 7 -7.11 8.77 -31.53
C PHE A 7 -7.94 7.70 -30.83
N SER A 8 -7.36 6.51 -30.66
CA SER A 8 -7.94 5.42 -29.88
C SER A 8 -7.68 5.71 -28.40
N THR A 9 -8.68 6.20 -27.67
CA THR A 9 -8.68 6.27 -26.21
C THR A 9 -9.02 4.90 -25.63
N GLU A 10 -8.05 3.99 -25.62
CA GLU A 10 -8.11 2.81 -24.75
C GLU A 10 -7.06 2.99 -23.65
N SER A 11 -7.52 3.47 -22.49
CA SER A 11 -6.76 3.29 -21.26
C SER A 11 -6.98 1.86 -20.81
N SER A 12 -6.10 0.96 -21.25
CA SER A 12 -6.07 -0.41 -20.74
C SER A 12 -5.63 -0.34 -19.28
N ILE A 13 -6.55 -0.53 -18.33
CA ILE A 13 -6.18 -0.80 -16.94
C ILE A 13 -5.33 -2.07 -16.95
N ARG A 14 -4.05 -1.92 -16.59
CA ARG A 14 -3.14 -3.05 -16.35
C ARG A 14 -3.68 -3.89 -15.18
N GLU A 15 -3.32 -5.16 -15.14
CA GLU A 15 -3.77 -6.17 -14.16
C GLU A 15 -3.94 -5.61 -12.73
N VAL A 16 -5.10 -5.88 -12.11
CA VAL A 16 -5.41 -5.49 -10.73
C VAL A 16 -5.41 -6.72 -9.83
N ARG A 17 -4.65 -6.69 -8.74
CA ARG A 17 -4.62 -7.73 -7.71
C ARG A 17 -5.15 -7.18 -6.39
N ILE A 18 -6.09 -7.89 -5.78
CA ILE A 18 -6.62 -7.57 -4.43
C ILE A 18 -6.11 -8.64 -3.48
N LEU A 19 -5.35 -8.23 -2.47
CA LEU A 19 -4.88 -9.09 -1.40
C LEU A 19 -5.60 -8.68 -0.11
N THR A 20 -6.33 -9.59 0.51
CA THR A 20 -7.13 -9.33 1.71
C THR A 20 -6.52 -10.02 2.91
N GLY A 21 -6.24 -9.28 3.98
CA GLY A 21 -5.69 -9.81 5.23
C GLY A 21 -5.03 -8.73 6.08
N ASN A 22 -4.42 -9.16 7.19
CA ASN A 22 -3.59 -8.29 8.02
C ASN A 22 -2.35 -7.86 7.22
N CYS A 23 -2.02 -6.57 7.22
CA CYS A 23 -0.83 -6.06 6.51
C CYS A 23 0.46 -6.77 6.92
N LEU A 24 0.60 -7.13 8.20
CA LEU A 24 1.78 -7.84 8.71
C LEU A 24 1.87 -9.30 8.24
N GLU A 25 0.80 -9.85 7.68
CA GLU A 25 0.76 -11.20 7.09
C GLU A 25 0.86 -11.15 5.56
N VAL A 26 0.24 -10.13 4.94
CA VAL A 26 0.14 -10.00 3.48
C VAL A 26 1.38 -9.37 2.87
N LEU A 27 1.93 -8.30 3.44
CA LEU A 27 3.11 -7.61 2.89
C LEU A 27 4.32 -8.55 2.76
N PRO A 28 4.62 -9.46 3.71
CA PRO A 28 5.70 -10.44 3.57
C PRO A 28 5.57 -11.37 2.35
N LEU A 29 4.37 -11.55 1.79
CA LEU A 29 4.15 -12.38 0.58
C LEU A 29 4.58 -11.68 -0.72
N LEU A 30 4.84 -10.38 -0.66
CA LEU A 30 5.31 -9.61 -1.80
C LEU A 30 6.83 -9.65 -1.89
N GLU A 31 7.33 -9.77 -3.12
CA GLU A 31 8.76 -9.67 -3.39
C GLU A 31 9.31 -8.30 -2.93
N PRO A 32 10.53 -8.26 -2.38
CA PRO A 32 11.17 -6.99 -2.05
C PRO A 32 11.34 -6.14 -3.31
N GLU A 33 11.33 -4.81 -3.14
CA GLU A 33 11.61 -3.86 -4.23
C GLU A 33 10.71 -4.05 -5.48
N SER A 34 9.47 -4.50 -5.30
CA SER A 34 8.51 -4.81 -6.36
C SER A 34 7.45 -3.72 -6.61
N ILE A 35 7.33 -2.75 -5.70
CA ILE A 35 6.31 -1.70 -5.73
C ILE A 35 6.96 -0.32 -5.91
N GLN A 36 6.44 0.49 -6.84
CA GLN A 36 7.01 1.82 -7.11
C GLN A 36 6.48 2.92 -6.18
N CYS A 37 5.24 2.76 -5.68
CA CYS A 37 4.58 3.76 -4.85
C CYS A 37 3.62 3.09 -3.87
N CYS A 38 3.63 3.57 -2.62
CA CYS A 38 2.63 3.21 -1.62
C CYS A 38 1.78 4.45 -1.31
N VAL A 39 0.47 4.33 -1.51
CA VAL A 39 -0.51 5.32 -1.09
C VAL A 39 -1.34 4.68 0.00
N THR A 40 -1.36 5.30 1.19
CA THR A 40 -2.01 4.73 2.37
C THR A 40 -2.61 5.82 3.25
N SER A 41 -3.64 5.45 4.00
CA SER A 41 -4.30 6.26 5.03
C SER A 41 -4.48 5.40 6.29
N PRO A 42 -3.40 5.14 7.05
CA PRO A 42 -3.48 4.26 8.20
C PRO A 42 -4.49 4.79 9.23
N PRO A 43 -5.16 3.92 10.02
CA PRO A 43 -6.06 4.35 11.08
C PRO A 43 -5.37 5.29 12.07
N TYR A 44 -6.04 6.37 12.46
CA TYR A 44 -5.54 7.26 13.51
C TYR A 44 -5.84 6.69 14.90
N TRP A 45 -4.89 6.83 15.82
CA TRP A 45 -5.00 6.36 17.20
C TRP A 45 -6.21 6.98 17.92
N GLY A 46 -7.03 6.14 18.53
CA GLY A 46 -8.20 6.52 19.33
C GLY A 46 -9.37 7.10 18.55
N LEU A 47 -9.34 7.13 17.22
CA LEU A 47 -10.38 7.83 16.43
C LEU A 47 -11.58 6.94 16.07
N ARG A 48 -11.35 5.66 15.74
CA ARG A 48 -12.39 4.74 15.26
C ARG A 48 -12.19 3.36 15.85
N ASP A 49 -13.31 2.68 16.14
CA ASP A 49 -13.35 1.26 16.47
C ASP A 49 -13.96 0.50 15.28
N TYR A 50 -13.21 -0.46 14.75
CA TYR A 50 -13.57 -1.32 13.63
C TYR A 50 -14.07 -2.71 14.07
N ASP A 51 -14.31 -2.94 15.37
CA ASP A 51 -14.79 -4.21 15.93
C ASP A 51 -13.87 -5.39 15.52
N ARG A 52 -12.56 -5.15 15.66
CA ARG A 52 -11.50 -6.11 15.37
C ARG A 52 -10.43 -6.02 16.46
N ALA A 53 -10.15 -7.14 17.11
CA ALA A 53 -9.17 -7.20 18.19
C ALA A 53 -7.76 -6.76 17.75
N SER A 54 -7.37 -7.08 16.51
CA SER A 54 -6.05 -6.73 15.95
C SER A 54 -6.07 -5.46 15.10
N GLN A 55 -7.03 -4.55 15.31
CA GLN A 55 -7.07 -3.29 14.58
C GLN A 55 -5.93 -2.37 15.02
N VAL A 56 -5.33 -1.67 14.05
CA VAL A 56 -4.43 -0.56 14.33
C VAL A 56 -5.26 0.65 14.74
N GLY A 57 -4.78 1.40 15.73
CA GLY A 57 -5.41 2.60 16.25
C GLY A 57 -6.23 2.39 17.53
N ALA A 58 -6.33 1.15 18.02
CA ALA A 58 -7.00 0.81 19.29
C ALA A 58 -6.02 0.29 20.36
N GLU A 59 -4.71 0.48 20.16
CA GLU A 59 -3.69 0.10 21.12
C GLU A 59 -3.83 0.87 22.45
N GLU A 60 -3.39 0.22 23.54
CA GLU A 60 -3.49 0.76 24.90
C GLU A 60 -2.77 2.10 25.10
N SER A 61 -1.73 2.37 24.30
CA SER A 61 -0.96 3.60 24.38
C SER A 61 -0.52 4.11 23.00
N PRO A 62 -0.26 5.42 22.85
CA PRO A 62 0.30 6.00 21.63
C PRO A 62 1.61 5.35 21.20
N GLU A 63 2.46 4.97 22.16
CA GLU A 63 3.75 4.33 21.92
C GLU A 63 3.55 2.97 21.24
N GLN A 64 2.64 2.14 21.76
CA GLN A 64 2.34 0.84 21.17
C GLN A 64 1.74 0.98 19.76
N TYR A 65 0.89 1.99 19.55
CA TYR A 65 0.38 2.33 18.23
C TYR A 65 1.51 2.69 17.25
N VAL A 66 2.45 3.55 17.68
CA VAL A 66 3.60 3.93 16.84
C VAL A 66 4.50 2.73 16.54
N GLU A 67 4.75 1.85 17.52
CA GLU A 67 5.52 0.63 17.31
C GLU A 67 4.90 -0.30 16.28
N ASN A 68 3.58 -0.50 16.35
CA ASN A 68 2.81 -1.29 15.39
C ASN A 68 2.86 -0.64 13.99
N LEU A 69 2.68 0.67 13.92
CA LEU A 69 2.76 1.42 12.67
C LEU A 69 4.14 1.28 12.02
N VAL A 70 5.21 1.47 12.80
CA VAL A 70 6.59 1.32 12.33
C VAL A 70 6.84 -0.09 11.81
N SER A 71 6.30 -1.12 12.48
CA SER A 71 6.42 -2.51 12.04
C SER A 71 5.77 -2.73 10.67
N ILE A 72 4.59 -2.16 10.43
CA ILE A 72 3.92 -2.20 9.11
C ILE A 72 4.74 -1.43 8.07
N PHE A 73 5.20 -0.21 8.39
CA PHE A 73 5.95 0.62 7.45
C PHE A 73 7.35 0.07 7.12
N ARG A 74 7.94 -0.76 7.98
CA ARG A 74 9.16 -1.51 7.64
C ARG A 74 8.91 -2.50 6.52
N GLU A 75 7.78 -3.20 6.52
CA GLU A 75 7.40 -4.10 5.42
C GLU A 75 7.06 -3.32 4.15
N VAL A 76 6.37 -2.17 4.27
CA VAL A 76 6.16 -1.27 3.12
C VAL A 76 7.51 -0.84 2.53
N ARG A 77 8.46 -0.41 3.36
CA ARG A 77 9.81 -0.02 2.91
C ARG A 77 10.54 -1.17 2.22
N ARG A 78 10.36 -2.41 2.68
CA ARG A 78 10.99 -3.61 2.08
C ARG A 78 10.50 -3.85 0.65
N VAL A 79 9.21 -3.67 0.40
CA VAL A 79 8.60 -3.92 -0.92
C VAL A 79 8.72 -2.74 -1.88
N LEU A 80 8.98 -1.53 -1.37
CA LEU A 80 9.23 -0.36 -2.21
C LEU A 80 10.58 -0.46 -2.91
N CYS A 81 10.60 -0.17 -4.22
CA CYS A 81 11.85 -0.03 -4.98
C CYS A 81 12.74 1.07 -4.35
N LYS A 82 14.06 0.86 -4.34
CA LYS A 82 15.00 1.93 -3.98
C LYS A 82 14.94 3.05 -5.03
N GLU A 83 15.08 4.30 -4.59
CA GLU A 83 15.12 5.43 -5.51
C GLU A 83 16.19 5.23 -6.58
N GLY A 84 15.83 5.38 -7.86
CA GLY A 84 16.74 5.27 -9.00
C GLY A 84 16.71 3.95 -9.78
N GLU A 85 16.02 2.90 -9.31
CA GLU A 85 15.86 1.63 -10.06
C GLU A 85 14.56 1.56 -10.89
N GLY A 86 13.77 2.63 -10.88
CA GLY A 86 12.61 2.79 -11.75
C GLY A 86 13.04 2.98 -13.20
N THR A 87 13.39 1.89 -13.89
CA THR A 87 13.30 1.90 -15.35
C THR A 87 11.82 1.95 -15.69
N LEU A 88 11.33 3.14 -16.07
CA LEU A 88 10.06 3.27 -16.79
C LEU A 88 10.20 2.74 -18.22
#